data_AF-A0A892ZKY1-F1
#
_entry.id   AF-A0A892ZKY1-F1
#
_cell.length_a   1.000
_cell.length_b   1.000
_cell.length_c   1.000
_cell.angle_alpha   90.00
_cell.angle_beta   90.00
_cell.angle_gamma   90.00
#
_symmetry.space_group_name_H-M   'P 1'
#
loop_
_entity.id
_entity.type
_entity.pdbx_description
1 polymer ?
#
loop_
_entity_poly.entity_id
_entity_poly.type
_entity_poly.pdbx_seq_one_letter_code
_entity_poly.pdbx_strand_id
1 'polypeptide(L)'
;MTTKPKIIQSALAAISGELKKMREERTSTAAEIGKLQAEIKRLQDMPVSRADFGLLLQEHIAAQAQRTDAALLHDLQDVKKTFDGQSIEYNQYNKRGMAEMEVHRFGDFPDWIFSYNLLANPAGGVLASGQLKARELQSLLCWLLPEVIHSKIMAVINEQIGAEWGNDTLPSVAERREQIADMQAEIASLQARLAELDAALAELGSSFHHPAAD
;
A
#
# COMPACT_ATOMS: atom_id res chain seq x y z
N MET A 1 -61.44 -31.69 17.53
CA MET A 1 -60.07 -31.45 18.05
C MET A 1 -59.08 -31.76 16.92
N THR A 2 -58.63 -30.76 16.15
CA THR A 2 -57.69 -30.95 15.00
C THR A 2 -56.85 -29.68 14.72
N THR A 3 -56.70 -28.77 15.68
CA THR A 3 -56.10 -27.44 15.48
C THR A 3 -54.58 -27.41 15.59
N LYS A 4 -53.97 -28.23 16.46
CA LYS A 4 -52.50 -28.25 16.67
C LYS A 4 -51.66 -28.63 15.42
N PRO A 5 -52.03 -29.63 14.58
CA PRO A 5 -51.23 -30.04 13.43
C PRO A 5 -51.14 -28.97 12.32
N LYS A 6 -52.24 -28.24 12.09
CA LYS A 6 -52.31 -27.19 11.06
C LYS A 6 -51.45 -25.97 11.42
N ILE A 7 -51.39 -25.61 12.70
CA ILE A 7 -50.57 -24.49 13.19
C ILE A 7 -49.07 -24.79 12.98
N ILE A 8 -48.63 -26.00 13.30
CA ILE A 8 -47.22 -26.42 13.13
C ILE A 8 -46.84 -26.43 11.64
N GLN A 9 -47.70 -26.92 10.75
CA GLN A 9 -47.45 -26.90 9.31
C GLN A 9 -47.35 -25.47 8.76
N SER A 10 -48.19 -24.55 9.23
CA SER A 10 -48.12 -23.15 8.80
C SER A 10 -46.84 -22.44 9.26
N ALA A 11 -46.38 -22.72 10.48
CA ALA A 11 -45.13 -22.18 11.01
C ALA A 11 -43.91 -22.72 10.25
N LEU A 12 -43.89 -24.02 9.94
CA LEU A 12 -42.83 -24.64 9.16
C LEU A 12 -42.73 -24.06 7.74
N ALA A 13 -43.88 -23.82 7.09
CA ALA A 13 -43.93 -23.21 5.77
C ALA A 13 -43.40 -21.78 5.78
N ALA A 14 -43.74 -20.98 6.81
CA ALA A 14 -43.23 -19.63 6.97
C ALA A 14 -41.70 -19.62 7.14
N ILE A 15 -41.17 -20.46 8.02
CA ILE A 15 -39.72 -20.55 8.27
C ILE A 15 -38.97 -21.04 7.02
N SER A 16 -39.53 -22.00 6.29
CA SER A 16 -38.96 -22.44 5.00
C SER A 16 -38.90 -21.30 3.97
N GLY A 17 -39.94 -20.45 3.94
CA GLY A 17 -39.98 -19.25 3.10
C GLY A 17 -38.90 -18.22 3.48
N GLU A 18 -38.73 -17.95 4.77
CA GLU A 18 -37.70 -17.04 5.27
C GLU A 18 -36.28 -17.56 5.00
N LEU A 19 -36.03 -18.86 5.20
CA LEU A 19 -34.75 -19.49 4.86
C LEU A 19 -34.41 -19.35 3.38
N LYS A 20 -35.41 -19.55 2.50
CA LYS A 20 -35.23 -19.39 1.06
C LYS A 20 -34.86 -17.94 0.74
N LYS A 21 -35.59 -16.98 1.31
CA LYS A 21 -35.32 -15.54 1.12
C LYS A 21 -33.93 -15.14 1.60
N MET A 22 -33.50 -15.60 2.78
CA MET A 22 -32.16 -15.32 3.31
C MET A 22 -31.05 -15.91 2.43
N ARG A 23 -31.24 -17.13 1.90
CA ARG A 23 -30.27 -17.73 0.96
C ARG A 23 -30.21 -16.98 -0.37
N GLU A 24 -31.34 -16.52 -0.87
CA GLU A 24 -31.42 -15.68 -2.07
C GLU A 24 -30.72 -14.33 -1.85
N GLU A 25 -30.98 -13.67 -0.71
CA GLU A 25 -30.32 -12.41 -0.32
C GLU A 25 -28.81 -12.59 -0.18
N ARG A 26 -28.36 -13.67 0.48
CA ARG A 26 -26.94 -14.02 0.60
C ARG A 26 -26.29 -14.20 -0.77
N THR A 27 -26.93 -14.95 -1.66
CA THR A 27 -26.42 -15.21 -3.01
C THR A 27 -26.35 -13.92 -3.84
N SER A 28 -27.37 -13.08 -3.75
CA SER A 28 -27.40 -11.77 -4.41
C SER A 28 -26.31 -10.84 -3.87
N THR A 29 -26.13 -10.80 -2.56
CA THR A 29 -25.10 -9.97 -1.90
C THR A 29 -23.70 -10.40 -2.33
N ALA A 30 -23.43 -11.72 -2.34
CA ALA A 30 -22.16 -12.25 -2.82
C ALA A 30 -21.91 -11.93 -4.31
N ALA A 31 -22.95 -12.01 -5.14
CA ALA A 31 -22.85 -11.64 -6.55
C ALA A 31 -22.54 -10.15 -6.74
N GLU A 32 -23.16 -9.28 -5.94
CA GLU A 32 -22.92 -7.83 -6.02
C GLU A 32 -21.49 -7.46 -5.62
N ILE A 33 -20.96 -8.07 -4.54
CA ILE A 33 -19.54 -7.94 -4.18
C ILE A 33 -18.65 -8.34 -5.35
N GLY A 34 -18.95 -9.46 -6.02
CA GLY A 34 -18.19 -9.92 -7.19
C GLY A 34 -18.22 -8.93 -8.35
N LYS A 35 -19.35 -8.26 -8.61
CA LYS A 35 -19.44 -7.21 -9.64
C LYS A 35 -18.61 -5.99 -9.28
N LEU A 36 -18.72 -5.50 -8.04
CA LEU A 36 -17.94 -4.35 -7.56
C LEU A 36 -16.44 -4.63 -7.63
N GLN A 37 -16.00 -5.83 -7.25
CA GLN A 37 -14.60 -6.26 -7.37
C GLN A 37 -14.12 -6.30 -8.83
N ALA A 38 -14.96 -6.80 -9.75
CA ALA A 38 -14.65 -6.80 -11.17
C ALA A 38 -14.54 -5.38 -11.72
N GLU A 39 -15.39 -4.46 -11.27
CA GLU A 39 -15.37 -3.05 -11.69
C GLU A 39 -14.16 -2.29 -11.13
N ILE A 40 -13.80 -2.50 -9.86
CA ILE A 40 -12.54 -2.00 -9.29
C ILE A 40 -11.36 -2.47 -10.14
N LYS A 41 -11.30 -3.76 -10.47
CA LYS A 41 -10.24 -4.32 -11.31
C LYS A 41 -10.24 -3.67 -12.70
N ARG A 42 -11.41 -3.46 -13.31
CA ARG A 42 -11.55 -2.77 -14.60
C ARG A 42 -10.95 -1.37 -14.54
N LEU A 43 -11.28 -0.57 -13.52
CA LEU A 43 -10.74 0.80 -13.35
C LEU A 43 -9.23 0.79 -13.12
N GLN A 44 -8.70 -0.18 -12.37
CA GLN A 44 -7.26 -0.34 -12.12
C GLN A 44 -6.48 -0.76 -13.37
N ASP A 45 -7.08 -1.60 -14.21
CA ASP A 45 -6.46 -2.12 -15.44
C ASP A 45 -6.55 -1.13 -16.62
N MET A 46 -7.35 -0.06 -16.51
CA MET A 46 -7.46 0.94 -17.56
C MET A 46 -6.15 1.71 -17.74
N PRO A 47 -5.73 1.99 -18.99
CA PRO A 47 -4.58 2.84 -19.25
C PRO A 47 -4.84 4.27 -18.75
N VAL A 48 -3.76 5.02 -18.53
CA VAL A 48 -3.82 6.40 -18.01
C VAL A 48 -3.55 7.40 -19.12
N SER A 49 -4.14 8.59 -19.00
CA SER A 49 -3.80 9.72 -19.85
C SER A 49 -2.33 10.11 -19.66
N ARG A 50 -1.79 10.87 -20.62
CA ARG A 50 -0.41 11.39 -20.50
C ARG A 50 -0.26 12.34 -19.31
N ALA A 51 -1.30 13.14 -19.04
CA ALA A 51 -1.32 14.05 -17.91
C ALA A 51 -1.27 13.28 -16.58
N ASP A 52 -2.11 12.26 -16.43
CA ASP A 52 -2.13 11.40 -15.24
C ASP A 52 -0.82 10.62 -15.07
N PHE A 53 -0.22 10.14 -16.17
CA PHE A 53 1.11 9.53 -16.11
C PHE A 53 2.13 10.49 -15.52
N GLY A 54 2.10 11.77 -15.93
CA GLY A 54 2.97 12.79 -15.39
C GLY A 54 2.82 12.97 -13.88
N LEU A 55 1.60 12.91 -13.35
CA LEU A 55 1.33 12.98 -11.92
C LEU A 55 1.81 11.71 -11.19
N LEU A 56 1.51 10.54 -11.72
CA LEU A 56 1.98 9.26 -11.17
C LEU A 56 3.50 9.15 -11.17
N LEU A 57 4.17 9.69 -12.18
CA LEU A 57 5.63 9.75 -12.22
C LEU A 57 6.20 10.63 -11.09
N GLN A 58 5.56 11.76 -10.77
CA GLN A 58 5.96 12.58 -9.62
C GLN A 58 5.80 11.82 -8.31
N GLU A 59 4.66 11.15 -8.12
CA GLU A 59 4.43 10.30 -6.94
C GLU A 59 5.51 9.22 -6.82
N HIS A 60 5.87 8.59 -7.94
CA HIS A 60 6.90 7.55 -7.96
C HIS A 60 8.31 8.09 -7.63
N ILE A 61 8.68 9.24 -8.20
CA ILE A 61 9.94 9.92 -7.90
C ILE A 61 10.02 10.27 -6.40
N ALA A 62 8.93 10.82 -5.84
CA ALA A 62 8.85 11.14 -4.42
C ALA A 62 8.98 9.89 -3.53
N ALA A 63 8.28 8.80 -3.86
CA ALA A 63 8.38 7.54 -3.13
C ALA A 63 9.79 6.94 -3.18
N GLN A 64 10.48 7.10 -4.32
CA GLN A 64 11.86 6.66 -4.46
C GLN A 64 12.82 7.56 -3.64
N ALA A 65 12.60 8.88 -3.64
CA ALA A 65 13.37 9.84 -2.85
C ALA A 65 13.25 9.59 -1.33
N GLN A 66 12.07 9.20 -0.85
CA GLN A 66 11.81 8.92 0.57
C GLN A 66 12.73 7.83 1.15
N ARG A 67 13.23 6.91 0.31
CA ARG A 67 14.23 5.91 0.75
C ARG A 67 15.54 6.56 1.17
N THR A 68 15.93 7.63 0.49
CA THR A 68 17.12 8.43 0.80
C THR A 68 16.91 9.23 2.09
N ASP A 69 15.70 9.76 2.32
CA ASP A 69 15.37 10.41 3.61
C ASP A 69 15.54 9.44 4.78
N ALA A 70 15.00 8.22 4.65
CA ALA A 70 15.12 7.20 5.69
C ALA A 70 16.59 6.79 5.94
N ALA A 71 17.39 6.67 4.88
CA ALA A 71 18.81 6.35 4.97
C ALA A 71 19.60 7.49 5.64
N LEU A 72 19.34 8.75 5.26
CA LEU A 72 19.95 9.91 5.88
C LEU A 72 19.59 10.00 7.36
N LEU A 73 18.31 9.76 7.71
CA LEU A 73 17.85 9.79 9.09
C LEU A 73 18.60 8.75 9.94
N HIS A 74 18.68 7.52 9.46
CA HIS A 74 19.46 6.45 10.09
C HIS A 74 20.94 6.83 10.25
N ASP A 75 21.54 7.52 9.27
CA ASP A 75 22.92 7.96 9.38
C ASP A 75 23.14 9.06 10.41
N LEU A 76 22.19 9.98 10.54
CA LEU A 76 22.26 11.07 11.49
C LEU A 76 21.92 10.64 12.93
N GLN A 77 21.01 9.67 13.09
CA GLN A 77 20.42 9.33 14.38
C GLN A 77 20.94 8.03 15.00
N ASP A 78 21.54 7.12 14.26
CA ASP A 78 21.94 5.84 14.84
C ASP A 78 23.32 5.92 15.48
N VAL A 79 23.46 5.26 16.64
CA VAL A 79 24.77 5.02 17.25
C VAL A 79 25.51 4.02 16.36
N LYS A 80 26.63 4.44 15.76
CA LYS A 80 27.40 3.60 14.84
C LYS A 80 28.44 2.79 15.62
N LYS A 81 28.49 1.49 15.34
CA LYS A 81 29.44 0.53 15.94
C LYS A 81 30.43 0.06 14.87
N THR A 82 31.68 -0.14 15.24
CA THR A 82 32.72 -0.72 14.37
C THR A 82 32.50 -2.23 14.13
N PHE A 83 33.23 -2.77 13.15
CA PHE A 83 33.06 -4.12 12.57
C PHE A 83 33.10 -5.29 13.58
N ASP A 84 33.84 -5.16 14.68
CA ASP A 84 34.03 -6.24 15.66
C ASP A 84 33.03 -6.19 16.83
N GLY A 85 32.14 -5.19 16.88
CA GLY A 85 31.23 -4.97 18.00
C GLY A 85 31.95 -4.67 19.33
N GLN A 86 33.28 -4.47 19.31
CA GLN A 86 34.14 -4.27 20.47
C GLN A 86 34.84 -2.91 20.47
N SER A 87 34.56 -2.02 19.51
CA SER A 87 35.20 -0.70 19.46
C SER A 87 34.26 0.49 19.12
N ILE A 88 34.78 1.69 19.47
CA ILE A 88 34.22 3.06 19.47
C ILE A 88 32.78 3.21 18.97
N GLU A 89 31.87 3.49 19.91
CA GLU A 89 30.51 3.93 19.59
C GLU A 89 30.53 5.41 19.20
N TYR A 90 30.11 5.72 17.98
CA TYR A 90 29.89 7.10 17.60
C TYR A 90 28.50 7.52 18.01
N ASN A 91 28.42 8.60 18.79
CA ASN A 91 27.15 9.23 19.13
C ASN A 91 26.40 9.66 17.86
N GLN A 92 25.09 9.81 18.03
CA GLN A 92 24.22 10.50 17.07
C GLN A 92 24.81 11.88 16.74
N TYR A 93 24.68 12.33 15.50
CA TYR A 93 25.35 13.57 15.04
C TYR A 93 24.99 14.80 15.88
N ASN A 94 23.74 14.89 16.36
CA ASN A 94 23.28 15.99 17.21
C ASN A 94 23.82 15.97 18.66
N LYS A 95 24.52 14.91 19.06
CA LYS A 95 25.15 14.75 20.38
C LYS A 95 26.68 14.87 20.33
N ARG A 96 27.26 15.04 19.14
CA ARG A 96 28.70 15.21 18.95
C ARG A 96 29.11 16.64 19.26
N GLY A 97 30.27 16.79 19.90
CA GLY A 97 30.86 18.11 20.12
C GLY A 97 31.34 18.74 18.82
N MET A 98 31.55 20.07 18.81
CA MET A 98 32.07 20.80 17.64
C MET A 98 33.35 20.15 17.09
N ALA A 99 34.31 19.80 17.94
CA ALA A 99 35.55 19.17 17.52
C ALA A 99 35.26 17.92 16.67
N GLU A 100 34.46 16.97 17.16
CA GLU A 100 34.07 15.74 16.44
C GLU A 100 33.37 15.97 15.09
N MET A 101 32.75 17.14 14.91
CA MET A 101 32.02 17.54 13.70
C MET A 101 32.85 18.39 12.73
N GLU A 102 33.95 18.98 13.20
CA GLU A 102 34.96 19.56 12.33
C GLU A 102 35.60 18.44 11.49
N VAL A 103 35.98 18.74 10.25
CA VAL A 103 36.46 17.74 9.29
C VAL A 103 37.70 17.03 9.85
N HIS A 104 37.48 15.89 10.49
CA HIS A 104 38.52 14.96 10.84
C HIS A 104 38.88 14.17 9.59
N ARG A 105 40.17 14.13 9.25
CA ARG A 105 40.65 13.29 8.15
C ARG A 105 41.25 12.02 8.72
N PHE A 106 40.70 10.88 8.33
CA PHE A 106 41.37 9.59 8.50
C PHE A 106 42.12 9.28 7.19
N GLY A 107 43.38 9.72 7.11
CA GLY A 107 44.14 9.69 5.85
C GLY A 107 43.58 10.69 4.84
N ASP A 108 43.23 10.22 3.64
CA ASP A 108 42.65 11.05 2.57
C ASP A 108 41.12 11.21 2.63
N PHE A 109 40.46 10.48 3.53
CA PHE A 109 39.00 10.49 3.63
C PHE A 109 38.56 11.44 4.75
N PRO A 110 37.67 12.42 4.47
CA PRO A 110 37.01 13.17 5.53
C PRO A 110 36.20 12.18 6.41
N ASP A 111 35.88 12.52 7.65
CA ASP A 111 34.97 11.76 8.52
C ASP A 111 33.65 12.53 8.62
N TRP A 112 32.82 12.38 7.59
CA TRP A 112 31.56 13.12 7.42
C TRP A 112 30.52 12.21 6.75
N ILE A 113 29.24 12.62 6.67
CA ILE A 113 28.17 11.90 5.93
C ILE A 113 28.50 11.57 4.45
N PHE A 114 29.54 12.18 3.89
CA PHE A 114 30.04 11.94 2.53
C PHE A 114 31.07 10.80 2.44
N SER A 115 31.43 10.21 3.57
CA SER A 115 32.65 9.44 3.69
C SER A 115 32.40 7.95 3.76
N TYR A 116 33.28 7.21 3.08
CA TYR A 116 33.34 5.76 3.15
C TYR A 116 34.37 5.37 4.23
N ASN A 117 33.91 5.15 5.46
CA ASN A 117 34.80 4.71 6.54
C ASN A 117 34.75 3.18 6.66
N LEU A 118 35.64 2.49 5.94
CA LEU A 118 35.78 1.03 5.94
C LEU A 118 36.02 0.42 7.34
N LEU A 119 36.51 1.20 8.31
CA LEU A 119 36.83 0.73 9.65
C LEU A 119 35.64 0.84 10.62
N ALA A 120 34.71 1.79 10.38
CA ALA A 120 33.59 2.08 11.29
C ALA A 120 32.20 1.82 10.70
N ASN A 121 32.02 1.91 9.38
CA ASN A 121 30.76 1.62 8.71
C ASN A 121 31.02 1.10 7.28
N PRO A 122 31.06 -0.23 7.05
CA PRO A 122 31.33 -0.81 5.75
C PRO A 122 30.24 -0.53 4.70
N ALA A 123 29.07 0.01 5.09
CA ALA A 123 28.02 0.42 4.16
C ALA A 123 28.21 1.85 3.60
N GLY A 124 29.06 2.67 4.23
CA GLY A 124 29.18 4.11 3.94
C GLY A 124 27.93 4.91 4.36
N GLY A 125 28.05 6.24 4.45
CA GLY A 125 26.87 7.12 4.60
C GLY A 125 26.03 7.19 3.33
N VAL A 126 24.83 7.74 3.41
CA VAL A 126 23.87 7.90 2.29
C VAL A 126 24.46 8.62 1.06
N LEU A 127 25.52 9.43 1.25
CA LEU A 127 26.25 10.12 0.17
C LEU A 127 27.67 9.55 -0.06
N ALA A 128 28.02 8.43 0.54
CA ALA A 128 29.32 7.79 0.35
C ALA A 128 29.40 7.05 -0.98
N SER A 129 30.61 6.96 -1.52
CA SER A 129 30.91 6.32 -2.83
C SER A 129 30.43 4.86 -2.96
N GLY A 130 30.22 4.13 -1.86
CA GLY A 130 29.65 2.78 -1.83
C GLY A 130 28.15 2.69 -2.16
N GLN A 131 27.43 3.81 -2.08
CA GLN A 131 26.00 3.94 -2.45
C GLN A 131 25.79 4.15 -3.96
N LEU A 132 26.86 4.14 -4.77
CA LEU A 132 26.76 4.28 -6.23
C LEU A 132 26.34 2.98 -6.95
N LYS A 133 25.92 1.95 -6.21
CA LYS A 133 25.23 0.80 -6.80
C LYS A 133 23.93 1.29 -7.47
N ALA A 134 23.53 0.62 -8.55
CA ALA A 134 22.52 1.16 -9.48
C ALA A 134 21.19 1.54 -8.82
N ARG A 135 20.74 0.79 -7.80
CA ARG A 135 19.45 1.00 -7.12
C ARG A 135 19.51 2.17 -6.12
N GLU A 136 20.62 2.29 -5.42
CA GLU A 136 20.90 3.32 -4.43
C GLU A 136 21.15 4.67 -5.15
N LEU A 137 21.89 4.65 -6.26
CA LEU A 137 22.08 5.81 -7.14
C LEU A 137 20.75 6.33 -7.69
N GLN A 138 19.84 5.46 -8.13
CA GLN A 138 18.52 5.89 -8.61
C GLN A 138 17.75 6.65 -7.53
N SER A 139 17.78 6.15 -6.28
CA SER A 139 17.09 6.79 -5.15
C SER A 139 17.71 8.12 -4.78
N LEU A 140 19.04 8.19 -4.82
CA LEU A 140 19.77 9.42 -4.58
C LEU A 140 19.48 10.48 -5.66
N LEU A 141 19.41 10.10 -6.93
CA LEU A 141 19.06 11.01 -8.02
C LEU A 141 17.62 11.53 -7.88
N CYS A 142 16.66 10.65 -7.55
CA CYS A 142 15.28 11.06 -7.27
C CYS A 142 15.19 12.03 -6.09
N TRP A 143 16.05 11.89 -5.09
CA TRP A 143 16.10 12.77 -3.92
C TRP A 143 16.77 14.12 -4.21
N LEU A 144 17.88 14.12 -4.96
CA LEU A 144 18.63 15.35 -5.28
C LEU A 144 18.00 16.19 -6.39
N LEU A 145 17.39 15.54 -7.39
CA LEU A 145 16.97 16.17 -8.64
C LEU A 145 15.54 15.74 -9.09
N PRO A 146 14.52 15.75 -8.21
CA PRO A 146 13.21 15.21 -8.53
C PRO A 146 12.54 15.91 -9.72
N GLU A 147 12.57 17.24 -9.76
CA GLU A 147 11.93 18.05 -10.82
C GLU A 147 12.65 17.90 -12.15
N VAL A 148 13.99 17.79 -12.13
CA VAL A 148 14.80 17.64 -13.34
C VAL A 148 14.54 16.27 -13.99
N ILE A 149 14.44 15.21 -13.19
CA ILE A 149 14.13 13.86 -13.67
C ILE A 149 12.73 13.84 -14.28
N HIS A 150 11.74 14.36 -13.55
CA HIS A 150 10.37 14.47 -14.03
C HIS A 150 10.28 15.22 -15.36
N SER A 151 10.84 16.42 -15.40
CA SER A 151 10.81 17.29 -16.58
C SER A 151 11.48 16.64 -17.79
N LYS A 152 12.65 16.01 -17.63
CA LYS A 152 13.35 15.33 -18.74
C LYS A 152 12.54 14.15 -19.30
N ILE A 153 11.94 13.34 -18.44
CA ILE A 153 11.12 12.20 -18.89
C ILE A 153 9.87 12.72 -19.61
N MET A 154 9.16 13.69 -19.03
CA MET A 154 7.96 14.24 -19.64
C MET A 154 8.26 14.99 -20.94
N ALA A 155 9.41 15.66 -21.07
CA ALA A 155 9.84 16.29 -22.31
C ALA A 155 9.99 15.24 -23.44
N VAL A 156 10.69 14.13 -23.17
CA VAL A 156 10.84 13.03 -24.14
C VAL A 156 9.48 12.46 -24.54
N ILE A 157 8.59 12.22 -23.57
CA ILE A 157 7.24 11.70 -23.85
C ILE A 157 6.45 12.69 -24.71
N ASN A 158 6.48 13.98 -24.38
CA ASN A 158 5.75 15.01 -25.12
C ASN A 158 6.26 15.20 -26.55
N GLU A 159 7.59 15.14 -26.74
CA GLU A 159 8.23 15.33 -28.04
C GLU A 159 8.14 14.11 -28.95
N GLN A 160 8.36 12.91 -28.42
CA GLN A 160 8.51 11.69 -29.24
C GLN A 160 7.24 10.87 -29.35
N ILE A 161 6.37 10.90 -28.32
CA ILE A 161 5.12 10.13 -28.29
C ILE A 161 3.94 11.08 -28.49
N GLY A 162 3.94 12.22 -27.78
CA GLY A 162 3.04 13.33 -28.01
C GLY A 162 1.57 12.89 -28.02
N ALA A 163 0.93 13.04 -29.19
CA ALA A 163 -0.48 12.74 -29.42
C ALA A 163 -0.79 11.23 -29.54
N GLU A 164 0.22 10.39 -29.79
CA GLU A 164 0.04 8.94 -29.94
C GLU A 164 -0.22 8.23 -28.60
N TRP A 165 0.00 8.90 -27.46
CA TRP A 165 -0.25 8.33 -26.14
C TRP A 165 -1.73 7.98 -25.92
N GLY A 166 -2.64 8.85 -26.37
CA GLY A 166 -4.09 8.69 -26.26
C GLY A 166 -4.64 8.70 -24.82
N ASN A 167 -5.82 8.10 -24.65
CA ASN A 167 -6.51 7.91 -23.35
C ASN A 167 -6.95 9.18 -22.62
N ASP A 168 -6.87 10.36 -23.24
CA ASP A 168 -7.27 11.64 -22.63
C ASP A 168 -8.79 11.74 -22.37
N THR A 169 -9.59 10.85 -22.95
CA THR A 169 -11.05 10.77 -22.73
C THR A 169 -11.45 9.75 -21.67
N LEU A 170 -10.51 8.94 -21.16
CA LEU A 170 -10.80 8.04 -20.06
C LEU A 170 -10.90 8.84 -18.76
N PRO A 171 -11.59 8.32 -17.73
CA PRO A 171 -11.60 8.96 -16.42
C PRO A 171 -10.17 9.18 -15.92
N SER A 172 -9.91 10.30 -15.27
CA SER A 172 -8.61 10.61 -14.67
C SER A 172 -8.26 9.62 -13.55
N VAL A 173 -6.98 9.55 -13.18
CA VAL A 173 -6.56 8.70 -12.06
C VAL A 173 -7.21 9.14 -10.74
N ALA A 174 -7.42 10.44 -10.54
CA ALA A 174 -8.08 10.97 -9.36
C ALA A 174 -9.54 10.50 -9.26
N GLU A 175 -10.31 10.63 -10.34
CA GLU A 175 -11.71 10.17 -10.39
C GLU A 175 -11.81 8.65 -10.19
N ARG A 176 -10.89 7.88 -10.80
CA ARG A 176 -10.85 6.43 -10.59
C ARG A 176 -10.55 6.06 -9.13
N ARG A 177 -9.61 6.76 -8.47
CA ARG A 177 -9.28 6.52 -7.05
C ARG A 177 -10.48 6.79 -6.14
N GLU A 178 -11.26 7.84 -6.42
CA GLU A 178 -12.49 8.15 -5.70
C GLU A 178 -13.55 7.06 -5.88
N GLN A 179 -13.86 6.68 -7.13
CA GLN A 179 -14.81 5.60 -7.43
C GLN A 179 -14.40 4.27 -6.80
N ILE A 180 -13.10 3.94 -6.81
CA ILE A 180 -12.59 2.73 -6.16
C ILE A 180 -12.79 2.80 -4.64
N ALA A 181 -12.54 3.94 -4.00
CA ALA A 181 -12.73 4.09 -2.57
C ALA A 181 -14.20 3.92 -2.16
N ASP A 182 -15.12 4.49 -2.92
CA ASP A 182 -16.57 4.34 -2.70
C ASP A 182 -17.01 2.88 -2.84
N MET A 183 -16.59 2.20 -3.91
CA MET A 183 -16.89 0.79 -4.12
C MET A 183 -16.26 -0.11 -3.05
N GLN A 184 -15.08 0.22 -2.54
CA GLN A 184 -14.45 -0.51 -1.43
C GLN A 184 -15.24 -0.36 -0.13
N ALA A 185 -15.75 0.84 0.15
CA ALA A 185 -16.63 1.07 1.30
C ALA A 185 -17.94 0.29 1.16
N GLU A 186 -18.53 0.25 -0.03
CA GLU A 186 -19.73 -0.55 -0.31
C GLU A 186 -19.47 -2.05 -0.14
N ILE A 187 -18.36 -2.56 -0.68
CA ILE A 187 -17.95 -3.97 -0.47
C ILE A 187 -17.84 -4.29 1.02
N ALA A 188 -17.22 -3.41 1.82
CA ALA A 188 -17.09 -3.64 3.27
C ALA A 188 -18.46 -3.73 3.95
N SER A 189 -19.42 -2.87 3.57
CA SER A 189 -20.79 -2.92 4.06
C SER A 189 -21.51 -4.21 3.65
N LEU A 190 -21.39 -4.62 2.39
CA LEU A 190 -21.99 -5.87 1.88
C LEU A 190 -21.36 -7.12 2.52
N GLN A 191 -20.07 -7.09 2.81
CA GLN A 191 -19.39 -8.18 3.54
C GLN A 191 -19.90 -8.31 4.97
N ALA A 192 -20.13 -7.19 5.67
CA ALA A 192 -20.78 -7.21 6.98
C ALA A 192 -22.19 -7.80 6.90
N ARG A 193 -22.98 -7.39 5.90
CA ARG A 193 -24.32 -7.95 5.66
C ARG A 193 -24.29 -9.45 5.37
N LEU A 194 -23.31 -9.91 4.60
CA LEU A 194 -23.14 -11.33 4.30
C LEU A 194 -22.80 -12.13 5.56
N ALA A 195 -21.96 -11.59 6.45
CA ALA A 195 -21.66 -12.21 7.73
C ALA A 195 -22.89 -12.30 8.65
N GLU A 196 -23.73 -11.26 8.69
CA GLU A 196 -25.01 -11.29 9.42
C GLU A 196 -25.95 -12.37 8.88
N LEU A 197 -26.09 -12.47 7.55
CA LEU A 197 -26.93 -13.50 6.91
C LEU A 197 -26.40 -14.90 7.18
N ASP A 198 -25.08 -15.09 7.17
CA ASP A 198 -24.45 -16.37 7.50
C ASP A 198 -24.66 -16.77 8.96
N ALA A 199 -24.55 -15.83 9.90
CA ALA A 199 -24.86 -16.06 11.30
C ALA A 199 -26.33 -16.43 11.51
N ALA A 200 -27.26 -15.68 10.90
CA ALA A 200 -28.70 -15.94 10.99
C ALA A 200 -29.08 -17.32 10.40
N LEU A 201 -28.49 -17.68 9.26
CA LEU A 201 -28.70 -18.99 8.63
C LEU A 201 -28.15 -20.13 9.52
N ALA A 202 -27.02 -19.93 10.18
CA ALA A 202 -26.43 -20.91 11.10
C ALA A 202 -27.30 -21.11 12.35
N GLU A 203 -27.74 -20.02 12.99
CA GLU A 203 -28.62 -20.08 14.17
C GLU A 203 -29.94 -20.79 13.88
N LEU A 204 -30.54 -20.49 12.72
CA LEU A 204 -31.76 -21.18 12.29
C LEU A 204 -31.48 -22.66 12.03
N GLY A 205 -30.39 -22.99 11.36
CA GLY A 205 -29.97 -24.37 11.10
C GLY A 205 -29.77 -25.18 12.38
N SER A 206 -29.12 -24.59 13.40
CA SER A 206 -28.92 -25.23 14.71
C SER A 206 -30.22 -25.39 15.50
N SER A 207 -31.16 -24.45 15.40
CA SER A 207 -32.47 -24.53 16.06
C SER A 207 -33.35 -25.67 15.54
N PHE A 208 -33.11 -26.15 14.31
CA PHE A 208 -33.79 -27.32 13.74
C PHE A 208 -33.06 -28.65 13.98
N HIS A 209 -31.82 -28.62 14.49
CA HIS A 209 -30.99 -29.81 14.68
C HIS A 209 -30.87 -30.27 16.15
N HIS A 210 -31.78 -29.82 17.04
CA HIS A 210 -31.81 -30.35 18.39
C HIS A 210 -32.13 -31.86 18.33
N PRO A 211 -31.21 -32.76 18.73
CA PRO A 211 -31.53 -34.17 18.83
C PRO A 211 -32.63 -34.31 19.89
N ALA A 212 -33.72 -34.95 19.51
CA ALA A 212 -34.63 -35.54 20.48
C ALA A 212 -33.82 -36.60 21.24
N ALA A 213 -33.22 -36.20 22.35
CA ALA A 213 -32.63 -37.10 23.32
C ALA A 213 -33.69 -37.38 24.38
N ASP A 214 -34.46 -38.46 24.13
CA ASP A 214 -34.98 -39.32 25.20
C ASP A 214 -33.86 -40.29 25.63
#